data_AF-A0A9D6LW36-F1
#
_entry.id   AF-A0A9D6LW36-F1
#
_cell.length_a   1.000
_cell.length_b   1.000
_cell.length_c   1.000
_cell.angle_alpha   90.00
_cell.angle_beta   90.00
_cell.angle_gamma   90.00
#
_symmetry.space_group_name_H-M   'P 1'
#
loop_
_entity.id
_entity.type
_entity.pdbx_description
1 polymer ?
#
loop_
_entity_poly.entity_id
_entity_poly.type
_entity_poly.pdbx_seq_one_letter_code
_entity_poly.pdbx_strand_id
1 'polypeptide(L)'
;KQINDTHGHLMGNRVIKAVAGALRSGLREYDLAARMGGDEFVLLLPGMKAEDAAVKRVELAMAVEALGNNFPGMEISVSMGCASFPEDSQSVEELMALADRRMYWHKREYHSGRAVRVAAMTA
;
A
#
# COMPACT_ATOMS: atom_id res chain seq x y z
N LYS A 1 11.55 -8.40 -2.60
CA LYS A 1 12.73 -9.31 -2.68
C LYS A 1 13.56 -9.06 -3.93
N GLN A 2 12.98 -9.11 -5.14
CA GLN A 2 13.72 -8.89 -6.40
C GLN A 2 14.62 -7.63 -6.43
N ILE A 3 14.15 -6.48 -5.95
CA ILE A 3 14.99 -5.27 -5.85
C ILE A 3 16.23 -5.49 -4.95
N ASN A 4 16.08 -6.21 -3.84
CA ASN A 4 17.21 -6.54 -2.97
C ASN A 4 18.16 -7.53 -3.65
N ASP A 5 17.61 -8.49 -4.38
CA ASP A 5 18.38 -9.53 -5.04
C ASP A 5 19.19 -8.96 -6.22
N THR A 6 18.66 -7.94 -6.91
CA THR A 6 19.31 -7.29 -8.07
C THR A 6 20.18 -6.09 -7.69
N HIS A 7 19.78 -5.28 -6.71
CA HIS A 7 20.42 -4.00 -6.38
C HIS A 7 20.96 -3.91 -4.94
N GLY A 8 20.82 -4.98 -4.16
CA GLY A 8 21.26 -5.04 -2.77
C GLY A 8 20.30 -4.39 -1.77
N HIS A 9 20.45 -4.75 -0.50
CA HIS A 9 19.58 -4.29 0.60
C HIS A 9 19.60 -2.78 0.82
N LEU A 10 20.72 -2.09 0.54
CA LEU A 10 20.80 -0.64 0.65
C LEU A 10 19.84 0.04 -0.32
N MET A 11 19.74 -0.45 -1.55
CA MET A 11 18.79 0.08 -2.53
C MET A 11 17.35 -0.24 -2.14
N GLY A 12 17.08 -1.47 -1.71
CA GLY A 12 15.76 -1.84 -1.19
C GLY A 12 15.29 -0.93 -0.05
N ASN A 13 16.18 -0.60 0.89
CA ASN A 13 15.87 0.32 1.98
C ASN A 13 15.56 1.74 1.48
N ARG A 14 16.23 2.20 0.42
CA ARG A 14 15.92 3.50 -0.21
C ARG A 14 14.55 3.48 -0.88
N VAL A 15 14.22 2.42 -1.61
CA VAL A 15 12.90 2.25 -2.23
C VAL A 15 11.80 2.21 -1.17
N ILE A 16 11.97 1.44 -0.09
CA ILE A 16 10.99 1.36 1.00
C ILE A 16 10.77 2.73 1.65
N LYS A 17 11.84 3.51 1.87
CA LYS A 17 11.72 4.89 2.39
C LYS A 17 10.97 5.80 1.43
N ALA A 18 11.24 5.70 0.13
CA ALA A 18 10.56 6.49 -0.89
C ALA A 18 9.07 6.15 -0.96
N VAL A 19 8.72 4.86 -0.92
CA VAL A 19 7.32 4.40 -0.89
C VAL A 19 6.61 4.89 0.37
N ALA A 20 7.23 4.77 1.55
CA ALA A 20 6.67 5.32 2.78
C ALA A 20 6.42 6.84 2.69
N GLY A 21 7.34 7.57 2.06
CA GLY A 21 7.19 9.00 1.80
C GLY A 21 6.03 9.31 0.85
N ALA A 22 5.92 8.59 -0.26
CA ALA A 22 4.83 8.74 -1.23
C ALA A 22 3.46 8.47 -0.59
N LEU A 23 3.35 7.35 0.14
CA LEU A 23 2.13 7.01 0.87
C LEU A 23 1.76 8.13 1.85
N ARG A 24 2.70 8.54 2.72
CA ARG A 24 2.47 9.61 3.70
C ARG A 24 2.06 10.94 3.05
N SER A 25 2.62 11.28 1.90
CA SER A 25 2.29 12.53 1.20
C SER A 25 0.88 12.56 0.60
N GLY A 26 0.30 11.39 0.33
CA GLY A 26 -1.07 11.26 -0.19
C GLY A 26 -2.15 11.15 0.88
N LEU A 27 -1.76 11.18 2.15
CA LEU A 27 -2.62 11.06 3.34
C LEU A 27 -2.96 12.43 3.94
N ARG A 28 -4.12 12.50 4.60
CA ARG A 28 -4.56 13.65 5.41
C ARG A 28 -3.81 13.68 6.74
N GLU A 29 -3.86 14.81 7.45
CA GLU A 29 -3.16 15.00 8.72
C GLU A 29 -3.54 13.97 9.81
N TYR A 30 -4.80 13.53 9.80
CA TYR A 30 -5.35 12.57 10.77
C TYR A 30 -5.39 11.12 10.25
N ASP A 31 -4.97 10.87 9.00
CA ASP A 31 -4.80 9.52 8.49
C ASP A 31 -3.49 8.92 9.06
N LEU A 32 -3.45 7.60 9.23
CA LEU A 32 -2.26 6.91 9.75
C LEU A 32 -1.67 5.98 8.71
N ALA A 33 -0.34 5.99 8.60
CA ALA A 33 0.43 4.98 7.87
C ALA A 33 1.38 4.26 8.83
N ALA A 34 1.25 2.93 8.90
CA ALA A 34 2.13 2.07 9.68
C ALA A 34 2.87 1.11 8.75
N ARG A 35 4.14 0.84 9.03
CA ARG A 35 4.90 -0.24 8.38
C ARG A 35 4.88 -1.45 9.30
N MET A 36 4.27 -2.55 8.84
CA MET A 36 4.15 -3.77 9.63
C MET A 36 5.46 -4.58 9.65
N GLY A 37 6.23 -4.50 8.57
CA GLY A 37 7.50 -5.19 8.42
C GLY A 37 7.86 -5.33 6.95
N GLY A 38 9.15 -5.53 6.63
CA GLY A 38 9.57 -5.74 5.23
C GLY A 38 9.07 -4.64 4.29
N ASP A 39 8.28 -5.03 3.28
CA ASP A 39 7.60 -4.18 2.31
C ASP A 39 6.07 -4.12 2.52
N GLU A 40 5.62 -4.25 3.77
CA GLU A 40 4.20 -4.28 4.15
C GLU A 40 3.80 -3.04 4.95
N PHE A 41 2.70 -2.41 4.53
CA PHE A 41 2.15 -1.20 5.12
C PHE A 41 0.65 -1.36 5.41
N VAL A 42 0.17 -0.65 6.43
CA VAL A 42 -1.23 -0.50 6.78
C VAL A 42 -1.57 0.97 6.81
N LEU A 43 -2.68 1.35 6.20
CA LEU A 43 -3.24 2.69 6.21
C LEU A 43 -4.56 2.68 6.98
N LEU A 44 -4.74 3.60 7.93
CA LEU A 44 -6.02 3.86 8.57
C LEU A 44 -6.53 5.22 8.09
N LEU A 45 -7.76 5.24 7.58
CA LEU A 45 -8.39 6.38 6.90
C LEU A 45 -9.72 6.73 7.59
N PRO A 46 -9.69 7.38 8.78
CA PRO A 46 -10.90 7.67 9.54
C PRO A 46 -11.84 8.62 8.80
N GLY A 47 -13.15 8.35 8.86
CA GLY A 47 -14.19 9.14 8.22
C GLY A 47 -14.17 9.10 6.70
N MET A 48 -13.41 8.19 6.09
CA MET A 48 -13.40 8.00 4.64
C MET A 48 -14.48 7.00 4.23
N LYS A 49 -15.30 7.36 3.24
CA LYS A 49 -16.29 6.43 2.69
C LYS A 49 -15.63 5.38 1.79
N ALA A 50 -16.28 4.24 1.63
CA ALA A 50 -15.76 3.13 0.82
C ALA A 50 -15.46 3.55 -0.63
N GLU A 51 -16.30 4.40 -1.23
CA GLU A 51 -16.10 4.90 -2.60
C GLU A 51 -14.86 5.81 -2.70
N ASP A 52 -14.67 6.69 -1.72
CA ASP A 52 -13.51 7.58 -1.64
C ASP A 52 -12.23 6.79 -1.39
N ALA A 53 -12.31 5.70 -0.61
CA ALA A 53 -11.19 4.79 -0.37
C ALA A 53 -10.72 4.09 -1.65
N ALA A 54 -11.64 3.74 -2.56
CA ALA A 54 -11.29 3.17 -3.86
C ALA A 54 -10.53 4.17 -4.74
N VAL A 55 -10.94 5.44 -4.75
CA VAL A 55 -10.24 6.52 -5.47
C VAL A 55 -8.86 6.76 -4.84
N LYS A 56 -8.82 6.91 -3.51
CA LYS A 56 -7.58 7.12 -2.76
C LYS A 56 -6.56 6.00 -3.01
N ARG A 57 -7.02 4.75 -3.09
CA ARG A 57 -6.17 3.60 -3.44
C ARG A 57 -5.48 3.77 -4.80
N VAL A 58 -6.21 4.23 -5.82
CA VAL A 58 -5.66 4.47 -7.16
C VAL A 58 -4.66 5.63 -7.14
N GLU A 59 -5.00 6.74 -6.47
CA GLU A 59 -4.08 7.88 -6.32
C GLU A 59 -2.76 7.49 -5.67
N LEU A 60 -2.83 6.70 -4.58
CA LEU A 60 -1.64 6.23 -3.87
C LEU A 60 -0.81 5.27 -4.72
N ALA A 61 -1.46 4.39 -5.50
CA ALA A 61 -0.77 3.49 -6.42
C ALA A 61 -0.01 4.29 -7.49
N MET A 62 -0.65 5.27 -8.12
CA MET A 62 -0.02 6.15 -9.11
C MET A 62 1.15 6.96 -8.51
N ALA A 63 1.00 7.46 -7.29
CA ALA A 63 2.06 8.18 -6.59
C ALA A 63 3.28 7.30 -6.32
N VAL A 64 3.08 6.01 -6.00
CA VAL A 64 4.17 5.05 -5.87
C VAL A 64 4.81 4.72 -7.22
N GLU A 65 4.02 4.50 -8.27
CA GLU A 65 4.55 4.20 -9.61
C GLU A 65 5.42 5.34 -10.14
N ALA A 66 5.03 6.60 -9.88
CA ALA A 66 5.81 7.77 -10.25
C ALA A 66 7.20 7.83 -9.61
N LEU A 67 7.45 7.08 -8.52
CA LEU A 67 8.79 6.95 -7.93
C LEU A 67 9.79 6.31 -8.89
N GLY A 68 9.34 5.51 -9.87
CA GLY A 68 10.21 4.92 -10.90
C GLY A 68 11.09 5.94 -11.61
N ASN A 69 10.63 7.20 -11.73
CA ASN A 69 11.43 8.30 -12.30
C ASN A 69 12.70 8.61 -11.49
N ASN A 70 12.67 8.37 -10.18
CA ASN A 70 13.80 8.58 -9.26
C ASN A 70 14.68 7.32 -9.13
N PHE A 71 14.25 6.19 -9.68
CA PHE A 71 14.93 4.90 -9.61
C PHE A 71 15.03 4.28 -11.01
N PRO A 72 15.90 4.82 -11.90
CA PRO A 72 15.99 4.37 -13.29
C PRO A 72 16.25 2.86 -13.39
N GLY A 73 15.50 2.18 -14.26
CA GLY A 73 15.59 0.73 -14.45
C GLY A 73 14.90 -0.10 -13.36
N MET A 74 14.24 0.53 -12.40
CA MET A 74 13.42 -0.15 -11.39
C MET A 74 11.94 0.12 -11.62
N GLU A 75 11.17 -0.96 -11.72
CA GLU A 75 9.72 -0.92 -11.72
C GLU A 75 9.24 -1.00 -10.27
N ILE A 76 8.60 0.06 -9.78
CA ILE A 76 8.11 0.17 -8.40
C ILE A 76 6.60 0.28 -8.45
N SER A 77 5.90 -0.68 -7.84
CA SER A 77 4.44 -0.63 -7.71
C SER A 77 3.99 -1.09 -6.31
N VAL A 78 2.70 -0.91 -6.02
CA VAL A 78 2.05 -1.39 -4.80
C VAL A 78 0.84 -2.26 -5.15
N SER A 79 0.62 -3.29 -4.36
CA SER A 79 -0.65 -4.02 -4.33
C SER A 79 -1.41 -3.54 -3.11
N MET A 80 -2.63 -3.07 -3.32
CA MET A 80 -3.44 -2.45 -2.27
C MET A 80 -4.80 -3.13 -2.15
N GLY A 81 -5.23 -3.43 -0.93
CA GLY A 81 -6.56 -3.92 -0.61
C GLY A 81 -7.21 -3.05 0.46
N CYS A 82 -8.50 -2.80 0.34
CA CYS A 82 -9.25 -1.92 1.24
C CYS A 82 -10.36 -2.69 1.95
N ALA A 83 -10.66 -2.35 3.20
CA ALA A 83 -11.85 -2.77 3.92
C ALA A 83 -12.45 -1.58 4.69
N SER A 84 -13.77 -1.55 4.87
CA SER A 84 -14.49 -0.40 5.42
C SER A 84 -15.34 -0.76 6.62
N PHE A 85 -15.23 0.01 7.70
CA PHE A 85 -16.13 -0.07 8.84
C PHE A 85 -17.31 0.92 8.66
N PRO A 86 -18.55 0.52 8.99
CA PRO A 86 -18.99 -0.82 9.41
C PRO A 86 -19.42 -1.73 8.24
N GLU A 87 -19.27 -1.30 6.98
CA GLU A 87 -19.88 -1.97 5.82
C GLU A 87 -19.37 -3.39 5.58
N ASP A 88 -18.07 -3.63 5.79
CA ASP A 88 -17.45 -4.94 5.58
C ASP A 88 -17.44 -5.80 6.85
N SER A 89 -17.17 -5.21 8.01
CA SER A 89 -17.21 -5.87 9.32
C SER A 89 -17.13 -4.84 10.46
N GLN A 90 -17.57 -5.24 11.65
CA GLN A 90 -17.41 -4.49 12.90
C GLN A 90 -16.19 -4.95 13.74
N SER A 91 -15.47 -6.00 13.31
CA SER A 91 -14.24 -6.48 13.94
C SER A 91 -13.02 -5.94 13.20
N VAL A 92 -12.09 -5.35 13.96
CA VAL A 92 -10.80 -4.86 13.44
C VAL A 92 -10.00 -6.01 12.83
N GLU A 93 -10.02 -7.18 13.46
CA GLU A 93 -9.34 -8.38 12.99
C GLU A 93 -9.89 -8.86 11.65
N GLU A 94 -11.22 -8.88 11.50
CA GLU A 94 -11.87 -9.27 10.24
C GLU A 94 -11.63 -8.24 9.12
N LEU A 95 -11.68 -6.95 9.43
CA LEU A 95 -11.36 -5.88 8.48
C LEU A 95 -9.91 -6.00 7.99
N MET A 96 -8.96 -6.22 8.90
CA MET A 96 -7.55 -6.46 8.55
C MET A 96 -7.39 -7.69 7.65
N ALA A 97 -8.03 -8.81 8.00
CA ALA A 97 -7.97 -10.04 7.22
C ALA A 97 -8.61 -9.87 5.83
N LEU A 98 -9.68 -9.10 5.71
CA LEU A 98 -10.34 -8.80 4.46
C LEU A 98 -9.52 -7.88 3.56
N ALA A 99 -8.95 -6.81 4.13
CA ALA A 99 -8.06 -5.91 3.41
C ALA A 99 -6.83 -6.66 2.86
N ASP A 100 -6.24 -7.56 3.65
CA ASP A 100 -5.12 -8.41 3.19
C ASP A 100 -5.55 -9.38 2.08
N ARG A 101 -6.71 -10.01 2.20
CA ARG A 101 -7.25 -10.91 1.16
C ARG A 101 -7.47 -10.17 -0.17
N ARG A 102 -8.07 -8.98 -0.11
CA ARG A 102 -8.30 -8.12 -1.28
C ARG A 102 -6.98 -7.64 -1.91
N MET A 103 -5.99 -7.30 -1.07
CA MET A 103 -4.65 -6.96 -1.52
C MET A 103 -3.98 -8.15 -2.23
N TYR A 104 -4.12 -9.35 -1.69
CA TYR A 104 -3.56 -10.56 -2.29
C TYR A 104 -4.22 -10.89 -3.63
N TRP A 105 -5.53 -10.71 -3.76
CA TRP A 105 -6.23 -10.83 -5.05
C TRP A 105 -5.69 -9.81 -6.06
N HIS A 106 -5.58 -8.54 -5.68
CA HIS A 106 -4.99 -7.50 -6.53
C HIS A 106 -3.56 -7.86 -6.97
N LYS A 107 -2.74 -8.39 -6.05
CA LYS A 107 -1.39 -8.83 -6.36
C LYS A 107 -1.38 -9.98 -7.38
N ARG A 108 -2.24 -10.99 -7.20
CA ARG A 108 -2.32 -12.13 -8.13
C ARG A 108 -2.79 -11.72 -9.52
N GLU A 109 -3.70 -10.75 -9.60
CA GLU A 109 -4.30 -10.30 -10.85
C GLU A 109 -3.39 -9.35 -11.64
N TYR A 110 -2.68 -8.46 -10.94
CA TYR A 110 -1.93 -7.37 -11.59
C TYR A 110 -0.40 -7.43 -11.40
N HIS A 111 0.13 -8.15 -10.40
CA HIS A 111 1.55 -8.11 -10.06
C HIS A 111 2.13 -9.47 -9.62
N SER A 112 2.66 -10.23 -10.58
CA SER A 112 3.26 -11.56 -10.36
C SER A 112 4.60 -11.58 -9.61
N GLY A 113 5.00 -10.51 -8.90
CA GLY A 113 6.21 -10.55 -8.05
C GLY A 113 6.83 -9.22 -7.59
N ARG A 114 6.31 -8.05 -7.99
CA ARG A 114 7.02 -6.75 -7.88
C ARG A 114 6.26 -5.62 -7.16
N ALA A 115 5.65 -5.91 -6.02
CA ALA A 115 4.83 -4.90 -5.36
C ALA A 115 5.00 -4.86 -3.84
N VAL A 116 5.03 -3.63 -3.30
CA VAL A 116 4.85 -3.34 -1.87
C VAL A 116 3.40 -3.65 -1.49
N ARG A 117 3.18 -4.27 -0.33
CA ARG A 117 1.83 -4.64 0.14
C ARG A 117 1.24 -3.50 0.96
N VAL A 118 0.01 -3.12 0.68
CA VAL A 118 -0.72 -2.15 1.48
C VAL A 118 -2.13 -2.65 1.80
N ALA A 119 -2.49 -2.65 3.08
CA ALA A 119 -3.87 -2.79 3.52
C ALA A 119 -4.39 -1.42 3.95
N ALA A 120 -5.60 -1.04 3.53
CA ALA A 120 -6.25 0.19 3.94
C ALA A 120 -7.55 -0.11 4.67
N MET A 121 -7.80 0.57 5.78
CA MET A 121 -9.00 0.44 6.58
C MET A 121 -9.67 1.80 6.70
N THR A 122 -10.97 1.89 6.45
CA THR A 122 -11.76 3.06 6.84
C THR A 122 -12.47 2.78 8.17
N ALA A 123 -12.53 3.81 9.03
CA ALA A 123 -13.07 3.73 10.39
C ALA A 123 -13.98 4.93 10.69
#